data_AF-A0A2D6AJL7-F1
#
_entry.id   AF-A0A2D6AJL7-F1
#
_cell.length_a   1.000
_cell.length_b   1.000
_cell.length_c   1.000
_cell.angle_alpha   90.00
_cell.angle_beta   90.00
_cell.angle_gamma   90.00
#
_symmetry.space_group_name_H-M   'P 1'
#
loop_
_entity.id
_entity.type
_entity.pdbx_description
1 polymer ?
#
loop_
_entity_poly.entity_id
_entity_poly.type
_entity_poly.pdbx_seq_one_letter_code
_entity_poly.pdbx_strand_id
1 'polypeptide(L)'
;TINGSDVRYVERLHTRTFSSIEDAFFVDSGLTLDTPITISGATAANPVVVTATAHGLSDGDGVRIRDITGMTELNDISYVVIESATNTIELMNPDNPATVTAVTEANPGSVTAVGHGFSTGDEVGFLSVAGMTELNGNGYTITVVDDDTFTIGVDSSAFTTYTSGGKAYLNTNGAAFTAYLSGGEVHLEVTSVSGLDHLEGESVIALADGNLVTGLTVSSGAITLTDAASVIHVGKSYTGTLTSLPLNISADSLSKKKNVKQIAIRVENTRGLFVGPDADNLEEYPARSTELWGDPASTLTELIKIPISDDWDRDAGITAQSEPGLPQTILSWMPDTDFGN
;
A
#
# COMPACT_ATOMS: atom_id res chain seq x y z
N THR A 1 -13.85 -10.05 -27.01
CA THR A 1 -12.67 -9.58 -27.76
C THR A 1 -12.08 -8.42 -27.00
N ILE A 2 -10.76 -8.38 -26.84
CA ILE A 2 -10.06 -7.24 -26.25
C ILE A 2 -9.29 -6.60 -27.39
N ASN A 3 -9.52 -5.30 -27.63
CA ASN A 3 -8.94 -4.58 -28.76
C ASN A 3 -9.15 -5.30 -30.11
N GLY A 4 -10.32 -5.92 -30.30
CA GLY A 4 -10.67 -6.64 -31.53
C GLY A 4 -10.02 -8.03 -31.69
N SER A 5 -9.28 -8.52 -30.69
CA SER A 5 -8.69 -9.86 -30.69
C SER A 5 -9.42 -10.82 -29.76
N ASP A 6 -9.53 -12.08 -30.16
CA ASP A 6 -9.99 -13.15 -29.27
C ASP A 6 -8.87 -13.52 -28.30
N VAL A 7 -9.14 -13.33 -27.00
CA VAL A 7 -8.20 -13.62 -25.92
C VAL A 7 -8.79 -14.73 -25.06
N ARG A 8 -7.96 -15.68 -24.62
CA ARG A 8 -8.34 -16.73 -23.69
C ARG A 8 -7.53 -16.59 -22.41
N TYR A 9 -8.24 -16.35 -21.31
CA TYR A 9 -7.65 -16.39 -19.97
C TYR A 9 -7.71 -17.81 -19.42
N VAL A 10 -6.66 -18.22 -18.71
CA VAL A 10 -6.59 -19.50 -18.02
C VAL A 10 -6.27 -19.19 -16.57
N GLU A 11 -7.21 -19.50 -15.68
CA GLU A 11 -7.00 -19.37 -14.25
C GLU A 11 -6.11 -20.50 -13.74
N ARG A 12 -5.19 -20.14 -12.85
CA ARG A 12 -4.29 -21.08 -12.17
C ARG A 12 -4.47 -20.90 -10.68
N LEU A 13 -4.44 -22.00 -9.94
CA LEU A 13 -4.37 -21.94 -8.49
C LEU A 13 -3.14 -21.14 -8.05
N HIS A 14 -3.33 -20.20 -7.13
CA HIS A 14 -2.27 -19.43 -6.50
C HIS A 14 -1.82 -20.11 -5.20
N THR A 15 -0.56 -19.87 -4.82
CA THR A 15 -0.04 -20.28 -3.50
C THR A 15 -0.79 -19.52 -2.41
N ARG A 16 -1.02 -20.18 -1.27
CA ARG A 16 -1.56 -19.53 -0.06
C ARG A 16 -0.47 -19.03 0.89
N THR A 17 0.80 -19.28 0.54
CA THR A 17 1.98 -18.87 1.29
C THR A 17 2.50 -17.55 0.73
N PHE A 18 2.79 -16.60 1.61
CA PHE A 18 3.27 -15.26 1.30
C PHE A 18 4.22 -14.78 2.41
N SER A 19 5.11 -13.85 2.07
CA SER A 19 6.11 -13.26 2.97
C SER A 19 5.62 -12.01 3.67
N SER A 20 4.87 -11.17 2.95
CA SER A 20 4.21 -9.98 3.48
C SER A 20 2.71 -10.04 3.22
N ILE A 21 1.93 -9.31 4.01
CA ILE A 21 0.49 -9.17 3.76
C ILE A 21 0.20 -8.56 2.39
N GLU A 22 1.12 -7.76 1.86
CA GLU A 22 0.96 -7.09 0.58
C GLU A 22 0.96 -8.08 -0.59
N ASP A 23 1.65 -9.22 -0.43
CA ASP A 23 1.73 -10.32 -1.43
C ASP A 23 0.52 -11.28 -1.36
N ALA A 24 -0.44 -11.03 -0.48
CA ALA A 24 -1.52 -11.96 -0.20
C ALA A 24 -2.58 -11.96 -1.33
N PHE A 25 -2.49 -12.93 -2.24
CA PHE A 25 -3.46 -13.09 -3.32
C PHE A 25 -4.67 -13.96 -2.90
N PHE A 26 -5.73 -13.32 -2.38
CA PHE A 26 -6.97 -13.99 -1.93
C PHE A 26 -8.21 -13.46 -2.67
N VAL A 27 -8.11 -13.33 -4.00
CA VAL A 27 -9.19 -12.96 -4.90
C VAL A 27 -9.39 -14.02 -5.99
N ASP A 28 -10.56 -14.05 -6.62
CA ASP A 28 -10.85 -14.92 -7.75
C ASP A 28 -10.76 -14.17 -9.08
N SER A 29 -10.40 -14.87 -10.16
CA SER A 29 -10.19 -14.30 -11.49
C SER A 29 -9.27 -13.05 -11.49
N GLY A 30 -8.34 -12.97 -10.55
CA GLY A 30 -7.64 -11.71 -10.25
C GLY A 30 -6.43 -11.40 -11.14
N LEU A 31 -5.97 -10.15 -11.06
CA LEU A 31 -4.77 -9.61 -11.68
C LEU A 31 -3.88 -9.00 -10.59
N THR A 32 -2.57 -9.18 -10.73
CA THR A 32 -1.57 -8.52 -9.90
C THR A 32 -0.88 -7.42 -10.69
N LEU A 33 -0.80 -6.23 -10.12
CA LEU A 33 0.18 -5.21 -10.48
C LEU A 33 1.31 -5.26 -9.45
N ASP A 34 2.45 -5.77 -9.89
CA ASP A 34 3.70 -5.83 -9.14
C ASP A 34 4.83 -5.85 -10.17
N THR A 35 5.35 -4.67 -10.49
CA THR A 35 6.36 -4.50 -11.52
C THR A 35 7.62 -3.86 -10.92
N PRO A 36 8.36 -4.60 -10.09
CA PRO A 36 9.55 -4.09 -9.43
C PRO A 36 10.63 -3.74 -10.45
N ILE A 37 11.32 -2.64 -10.20
CA ILE A 37 12.48 -2.19 -10.97
C ILE A 37 13.72 -2.35 -10.11
N THR A 38 14.65 -3.20 -10.53
CA THR A 38 15.85 -3.51 -9.74
C THR A 38 16.77 -2.28 -9.59
N ILE A 39 17.20 -2.04 -8.35
CA ILE A 39 18.20 -1.05 -8.00
C ILE A 39 19.59 -1.69 -8.11
N SER A 40 20.53 -0.93 -8.69
CA SER A 40 21.93 -1.33 -8.86
C SER A 40 22.92 -0.43 -8.09
N GLY A 41 22.43 0.64 -7.48
CA GLY A 41 23.21 1.55 -6.65
C GLY A 41 22.36 2.67 -6.05
N ALA A 42 22.80 3.22 -4.92
CA ALA A 42 22.25 4.43 -4.33
C ALA A 42 23.40 5.26 -3.73
N THR A 43 23.36 6.59 -3.88
CA THR A 43 24.40 7.49 -3.35
C THR A 43 24.11 7.89 -1.90
N ALA A 44 25.12 7.80 -1.03
CA ALA A 44 25.08 8.41 0.30
C ALA A 44 25.47 9.89 0.19
N ALA A 45 24.60 10.69 -0.43
CA ALA A 45 24.83 12.08 -0.76
C ALA A 45 23.56 12.93 -0.51
N ASN A 46 23.68 14.24 -0.70
CA ASN A 46 22.57 15.18 -0.73
C ASN A 46 22.55 15.81 -2.14
N PRO A 47 21.71 15.30 -3.07
CA PRO A 47 20.61 14.34 -2.87
C PRO A 47 21.03 12.87 -2.89
N VAL A 48 20.11 12.00 -2.47
CA VAL A 48 20.14 10.57 -2.80
C VAL A 48 19.77 10.37 -4.28
N VAL A 49 20.70 9.81 -5.03
CA VAL A 49 20.53 9.38 -6.42
C VAL A 49 20.48 7.85 -6.44
N VAL A 50 19.37 7.30 -6.93
CA VAL A 50 19.19 5.85 -7.12
C VAL A 50 19.48 5.48 -8.57
N THR A 51 20.26 4.43 -8.77
CA THR A 51 20.58 3.88 -10.10
C THR A 51 19.73 2.66 -10.38
N ALA A 52 18.77 2.80 -11.29
CA ALA A 52 17.89 1.74 -11.78
C ALA A 52 17.92 1.76 -13.32
N THR A 53 18.47 0.75 -13.97
CA THR A 53 18.71 0.80 -15.42
C THR A 53 17.39 0.71 -16.19
N ALA A 54 17.16 1.64 -17.13
CA ALA A 54 15.97 1.67 -17.99
C ALA A 54 14.63 1.57 -17.21
N HIS A 55 14.50 2.34 -16.13
CA HIS A 55 13.36 2.28 -15.23
C HIS A 55 12.03 2.74 -15.86
N GLY A 56 12.05 3.65 -16.82
CA GLY A 56 10.84 4.19 -17.46
C GLY A 56 9.99 5.15 -16.58
N LEU A 57 10.38 5.34 -15.32
CA LEU A 57 9.84 6.36 -14.41
C LEU A 57 10.03 7.80 -14.94
N SER A 58 9.11 8.69 -14.59
CA SER A 58 9.08 10.11 -14.94
C SER A 58 9.12 10.99 -13.70
N ASP A 59 9.50 12.26 -13.86
CA ASP A 59 9.44 13.24 -12.78
C ASP A 59 8.00 13.40 -12.27
N GLY A 60 7.82 13.34 -10.95
CA GLY A 60 6.53 13.39 -10.29
C GLY A 60 5.87 12.04 -10.06
N ASP A 61 6.44 10.94 -10.54
CA ASP A 61 5.95 9.59 -10.21
C ASP A 61 6.17 9.31 -8.70
N GLY A 62 5.14 8.76 -8.04
CA GLY A 62 5.27 8.22 -6.69
C GLY A 62 5.92 6.85 -6.75
N VAL A 63 6.89 6.57 -5.88
CA VAL A 63 7.61 5.29 -5.86
C VAL A 63 7.88 4.82 -4.44
N ARG A 64 7.78 3.52 -4.20
CA ARG A 64 8.18 2.88 -2.95
C ARG A 64 9.48 2.11 -3.14
N ILE A 65 10.42 2.27 -2.22
CA ILE A 65 11.70 1.56 -2.25
C ILE A 65 11.71 0.43 -1.23
N ARG A 66 12.23 -0.74 -1.62
CA ARG A 66 12.28 -1.93 -0.76
C ARG A 66 13.56 -2.71 -0.95
N ASP A 67 13.84 -3.61 0.00
CA ASP A 67 14.86 -4.66 -0.08
C ASP A 67 16.30 -4.20 -0.37
N ILE A 68 16.64 -2.94 -0.06
CA ILE A 68 18.03 -2.47 -0.11
C ILE A 68 18.80 -3.07 1.07
N THR A 69 19.95 -3.68 0.77
CA THR A 69 20.95 -4.05 1.77
C THR A 69 22.01 -2.96 1.86
N GLY A 70 22.40 -2.59 3.09
CA GLY A 70 23.26 -1.43 3.34
C GLY A 70 22.39 -0.25 3.75
N MET A 71 22.01 0.59 2.79
CA MET A 71 21.19 1.80 2.92
C MET A 71 19.71 1.49 3.24
N THR A 72 19.48 0.83 4.38
CA THR A 72 18.14 0.38 4.82
C THR A 72 17.20 1.51 5.20
N GLU A 73 17.74 2.73 5.40
CA GLU A 73 16.97 3.94 5.71
C GLU A 73 15.99 4.33 4.60
N LEU A 74 16.19 3.82 3.37
CA LEU A 74 15.28 4.04 2.25
C LEU A 74 14.13 3.02 2.18
N ASN A 75 14.26 1.87 2.83
CA ASN A 75 13.29 0.78 2.68
C ASN A 75 11.94 1.14 3.31
N ASP A 76 10.87 0.68 2.66
CA ASP A 76 9.48 0.80 3.09
C ASP A 76 8.94 2.24 3.19
N ILE A 77 9.61 3.18 2.50
CA ILE A 77 9.21 4.59 2.42
C ILE A 77 8.79 4.92 0.97
N SER A 78 7.74 5.71 0.84
CA SER A 78 7.29 6.30 -0.42
C SER A 78 8.05 7.60 -0.70
N TYR A 79 8.40 7.81 -1.96
CA TYR A 79 9.15 8.95 -2.49
C TYR A 79 8.48 9.50 -3.74
N VAL A 80 8.79 10.75 -4.10
CA VAL A 80 8.46 11.30 -5.42
C VAL A 80 9.74 11.38 -6.26
N VAL A 81 9.67 10.96 -7.51
CA VAL A 81 10.80 10.99 -8.45
C VAL A 81 11.07 12.40 -8.95
N ILE A 82 12.34 12.79 -9.01
CA ILE A 82 12.83 13.97 -9.75
C ILE A 82 14.16 13.67 -10.45
N GLU A 83 14.59 14.56 -11.34
CA GLU A 83 15.79 14.44 -12.15
C GLU A 83 15.88 13.08 -12.85
N SER A 84 14.73 12.61 -13.36
CA SER A 84 14.61 11.32 -14.02
C SER A 84 15.43 11.29 -15.31
N ALA A 85 16.52 10.53 -15.28
CA ALA A 85 17.34 10.23 -16.44
C ALA A 85 17.00 8.82 -16.97
N THR A 86 17.77 8.28 -17.92
CA THR A 86 17.50 6.92 -18.43
C THR A 86 17.75 5.82 -17.38
N ASN A 87 18.69 6.05 -16.46
CA ASN A 87 19.19 5.02 -15.53
C ASN A 87 19.26 5.50 -14.08
N THR A 88 18.87 6.74 -13.80
CA THR A 88 19.00 7.35 -12.48
C THR A 88 17.80 8.21 -12.18
N ILE A 89 17.41 8.20 -10.92
CA ILE A 89 16.36 9.05 -10.35
C ILE A 89 16.88 9.64 -9.05
N GLU A 90 16.36 10.80 -8.68
CA GLU A 90 16.49 11.36 -7.34
C GLU A 90 15.18 11.21 -6.57
N LEU A 91 15.30 11.16 -5.25
CA LEU A 91 14.18 10.90 -4.36
C LEU A 91 13.81 12.15 -3.57
N MET A 92 12.59 12.61 -3.74
CA MET A 92 11.99 13.67 -2.93
C MET A 92 11.12 13.07 -1.82
N ASN A 93 11.13 13.71 -0.66
CA ASN A 93 10.17 13.40 0.40
C ASN A 93 8.75 13.84 -0.05
N PRO A 94 7.75 12.94 -0.09
CA PRO A 94 6.39 13.28 -0.47
C PRO A 94 5.66 14.13 0.58
N ASP A 95 6.16 14.18 1.81
CA ASP A 95 5.47 14.79 2.94
C ASP A 95 5.46 16.31 2.85
N ASN A 96 4.24 16.87 2.93
CA ASN A 96 3.96 18.30 3.08
C ASN A 96 4.77 19.22 2.12
N PRO A 97 4.63 19.07 0.79
CA PRO A 97 5.32 19.93 -0.15
C PRO A 97 4.88 21.39 -0.01
N ALA A 98 5.86 22.30 -0.02
CA ALA A 98 5.59 23.72 0.04
C ALA A 98 4.91 24.18 -1.26
N THR A 99 3.84 24.97 -1.12
CA THR A 99 3.11 25.48 -2.29
C THR A 99 3.82 26.73 -2.82
N VAL A 100 4.24 26.68 -4.08
CA VAL A 100 4.84 27.84 -4.74
C VAL A 100 3.72 28.82 -5.11
N THR A 101 3.93 30.10 -4.81
CA THR A 101 2.95 31.16 -5.08
C THR A 101 3.49 32.26 -5.98
N ALA A 102 4.80 32.44 -6.02
CA ALA A 102 5.47 33.34 -6.94
C ALA A 102 6.91 32.88 -7.19
N VAL A 103 7.43 33.17 -8.39
CA VAL A 103 8.85 33.07 -8.70
C VAL A 103 9.28 34.33 -9.46
N THR A 104 10.41 34.92 -9.08
CA THR A 104 10.96 36.11 -9.74
C THR A 104 11.85 35.72 -10.93
N GLU A 105 11.87 36.55 -11.96
CA GLU A 105 12.87 36.54 -13.05
C GLU A 105 14.06 37.40 -12.58
N ALA A 106 15.00 36.79 -11.85
CA ALA A 106 16.10 37.50 -11.20
C ALA A 106 17.36 36.63 -11.06
N ASN A 107 18.46 37.22 -10.59
CA ASN A 107 19.70 36.52 -10.29
C ASN A 107 20.17 36.82 -8.85
N PRO A 108 20.04 35.87 -7.90
CA PRO A 108 19.38 34.58 -8.06
C PRO A 108 17.85 34.71 -8.13
N GLY A 109 17.19 33.73 -8.76
CA GLY A 109 15.73 33.61 -8.74
C GLY A 109 15.22 33.40 -7.32
N SER A 110 14.16 34.11 -6.95
CA SER A 110 13.52 34.02 -5.64
C SER A 110 12.15 33.36 -5.76
N VAL A 111 11.87 32.42 -4.87
CA VAL A 111 10.62 31.67 -4.80
C VAL A 111 9.88 32.09 -3.52
N THR A 112 8.58 32.34 -3.64
CA THR A 112 7.69 32.57 -2.50
C THR A 112 6.86 31.31 -2.27
N ALA A 113 7.06 30.69 -1.11
CA ALA A 113 6.32 29.53 -0.64
C ALA A 113 6.08 29.68 0.87
N VAL A 114 4.85 30.06 1.23
CA VAL A 114 4.50 30.44 2.60
C VAL A 114 4.67 29.27 3.57
N GLY A 115 5.41 29.48 4.66
CA GLY A 115 5.65 28.47 5.69
C GLY A 115 6.33 27.20 5.18
N HIS A 116 7.34 27.33 4.31
CA HIS A 116 7.94 26.20 3.61
C HIS A 116 8.70 25.21 4.52
N GLY A 117 9.20 25.65 5.67
CA GLY A 117 9.91 24.80 6.64
C GLY A 117 11.33 24.36 6.22
N PHE A 118 11.75 24.63 4.99
CA PHE A 118 13.14 24.41 4.52
C PHE A 118 14.20 25.26 5.24
N SER A 119 15.44 24.81 5.17
CA SER A 119 16.66 25.43 5.70
C SER A 119 17.64 25.81 4.59
N THR A 120 18.52 26.78 4.85
CA THR A 120 19.58 27.13 3.89
C THR A 120 20.55 25.97 3.68
N GLY A 121 20.82 25.64 2.42
CA GLY A 121 21.64 24.49 2.03
C GLY A 121 20.83 23.22 1.76
N ASP A 122 19.52 23.23 2.03
CA ASP A 122 18.62 22.18 1.57
C ASP A 122 18.57 22.17 0.04
N GLU A 123 18.30 21.00 -0.51
CA GLU A 123 18.04 20.86 -1.93
C GLU A 123 16.55 20.63 -2.14
N VAL A 124 15.97 21.41 -3.05
CA VAL A 124 14.54 21.48 -3.26
C VAL A 124 14.21 21.24 -4.73
N GLY A 125 13.38 20.24 -4.97
CA GLY A 125 12.86 19.89 -6.27
C GLY A 125 11.53 20.56 -6.58
N PHE A 126 11.29 20.91 -7.84
CA PHE A 126 10.05 21.56 -8.27
C PHE A 126 9.24 20.69 -9.24
N LEU A 127 7.92 20.66 -9.03
CA LEU A 127 6.96 20.03 -9.94
C LEU A 127 5.75 20.93 -10.16
N SER A 128 5.11 20.78 -11.32
CA SER A 128 3.84 21.44 -11.67
C SER A 128 3.83 22.98 -11.58
N VAL A 129 4.98 23.64 -11.76
CA VAL A 129 5.10 25.09 -11.91
C VAL A 129 4.61 25.48 -13.31
N ALA A 130 3.61 26.36 -13.39
CA ALA A 130 3.09 26.86 -14.66
C ALA A 130 3.67 28.25 -14.99
N GLY A 131 3.87 28.52 -16.28
CA GLY A 131 4.63 29.70 -16.72
C GLY A 131 6.09 29.33 -16.77
N MET A 132 6.80 29.43 -15.63
CA MET A 132 8.23 29.14 -15.46
C MET A 132 8.53 27.64 -15.41
N THR A 133 8.26 26.94 -16.52
CA THR A 133 8.32 25.47 -16.61
C THR A 133 9.75 24.89 -16.53
N GLU A 134 10.77 25.72 -16.73
CA GLU A 134 12.18 25.34 -16.65
C GLU A 134 12.59 24.84 -15.25
N LEU A 135 11.82 25.19 -14.22
CA LEU A 135 12.04 24.68 -12.87
C LEU A 135 11.62 23.20 -12.72
N ASN A 136 10.61 22.76 -13.48
CA ASN A 136 10.03 21.44 -13.28
C ASN A 136 11.03 20.34 -13.61
N GLY A 137 11.12 19.34 -12.73
CA GLY A 137 11.97 18.17 -12.92
C GLY A 137 13.43 18.36 -12.49
N ASN A 138 13.79 19.52 -11.92
CA ASN A 138 15.14 19.84 -11.47
C ASN A 138 15.21 20.13 -9.97
N GLY A 139 16.32 19.74 -9.33
CA GLY A 139 16.69 20.06 -7.96
C GLY A 139 17.55 21.33 -7.87
N TYR A 140 17.37 22.11 -6.80
CA TYR A 140 18.13 23.34 -6.56
C TYR A 140 18.58 23.45 -5.11
N THR A 141 19.85 23.77 -4.89
CA THR A 141 20.33 24.15 -3.56
C THR A 141 19.80 25.55 -3.20
N ILE A 142 19.06 25.65 -2.10
CA ILE A 142 18.39 26.89 -1.73
C ILE A 142 19.16 27.70 -0.69
N THR A 143 18.93 29.01 -0.69
CA THR A 143 19.27 29.91 0.42
C THR A 143 17.99 30.59 0.92
N VAL A 144 17.60 30.28 2.16
CA VAL A 144 16.38 30.80 2.80
C VAL A 144 16.58 32.28 3.12
N VAL A 145 15.58 33.10 2.78
CA VAL A 145 15.56 34.54 3.04
C VAL A 145 14.75 34.82 4.29
N ASP A 146 13.55 34.23 4.39
CA ASP A 146 12.66 34.24 5.55
C ASP A 146 11.74 33.00 5.51
N ASP A 147 10.75 32.91 6.42
CA ASP A 147 9.86 31.76 6.55
C ASP A 147 8.97 31.49 5.30
N ASP A 148 8.83 32.49 4.42
CA ASP A 148 7.94 32.45 3.26
C ASP A 148 8.69 32.54 1.93
N THR A 149 10.01 32.77 1.96
CA THR A 149 10.81 33.02 0.75
C THR A 149 12.22 32.45 0.83
N PHE A 150 12.67 31.91 -0.31
CA PHE A 150 14.02 31.43 -0.50
C PHE A 150 14.50 31.68 -1.93
N THR A 151 15.81 31.59 -2.15
CA THR A 151 16.43 31.73 -3.48
C THR A 151 16.99 30.41 -3.96
N ILE A 152 16.95 30.14 -5.26
CA ILE A 152 17.35 28.86 -5.88
C ILE A 152 18.79 28.85 -6.43
N GLY A 153 19.57 29.92 -6.16
CA GLY A 153 20.98 30.02 -6.55
C GLY A 153 21.27 30.11 -8.05
N VAL A 154 20.25 30.03 -8.91
CA VAL A 154 20.36 30.13 -10.37
C VAL A 154 19.79 31.46 -10.90
N ASP A 155 20.27 31.89 -12.06
CA ASP A 155 19.76 33.07 -12.77
C ASP A 155 18.49 32.71 -13.55
N SER A 156 17.32 33.09 -13.03
CA SER A 156 16.02 32.88 -13.66
C SER A 156 15.61 34.04 -14.57
N SER A 157 16.47 35.05 -14.80
CA SER A 157 16.11 36.26 -15.57
C SER A 157 15.74 35.98 -17.02
N ALA A 158 16.17 34.85 -17.57
CA ALA A 158 15.87 34.40 -18.93
C ALA A 158 14.78 33.32 -19.00
N PHE A 159 14.23 32.90 -17.87
CA PHE A 159 13.16 31.91 -17.84
C PHE A 159 11.84 32.56 -18.25
N THR A 160 10.85 31.71 -18.51
CA THR A 160 9.49 32.18 -18.76
C THR A 160 8.82 32.70 -17.49
N THR A 161 7.94 33.70 -17.64
CA THR A 161 7.27 34.33 -16.51
C THR A 161 6.38 33.32 -15.77
N TYR A 162 6.57 33.22 -14.45
CA TYR A 162 5.70 32.42 -13.59
C TYR A 162 4.25 32.89 -13.70
N THR A 163 3.32 31.93 -13.77
CA THR A 163 1.88 32.23 -13.85
C THR A 163 1.12 31.73 -12.63
N SER A 164 1.26 30.45 -12.27
CA SER A 164 0.53 29.84 -11.16
C SER A 164 1.08 28.45 -10.82
N GLY A 165 0.59 27.87 -9.73
CA GLY A 165 0.88 26.49 -9.36
C GLY A 165 2.30 26.28 -8.85
N GLY A 166 2.75 25.04 -8.87
CA GLY A 166 4.06 24.65 -8.37
C GLY A 166 4.01 24.06 -6.96
N LYS A 167 4.74 22.97 -6.80
CA LYS A 167 5.04 22.32 -5.53
C LYS A 167 6.55 22.21 -5.41
N ALA A 168 7.07 22.59 -4.26
CA ALA A 168 8.46 22.48 -3.91
C ALA A 168 8.60 21.37 -2.85
N TYR A 169 9.43 20.38 -3.13
CA TYR A 169 9.65 19.22 -2.28
C TYR A 169 11.08 19.24 -1.78
N LEU A 170 11.29 18.76 -0.55
CA LEU A 170 12.64 18.57 -0.03
C LEU A 170 13.23 17.28 -0.62
N ASN A 171 14.41 17.37 -1.22
CA ASN A 171 15.16 16.19 -1.65
C ASN A 171 15.62 15.37 -0.43
N THR A 172 15.70 14.05 -0.61
CA THR A 172 16.14 13.13 0.43
C THR A 172 17.65 13.31 0.65
N ASN A 173 18.03 13.74 1.86
CA ASN A 173 19.43 13.88 2.25
C ASN A 173 19.95 12.56 2.83
N GLY A 174 20.69 11.80 2.02
CA GLY A 174 21.30 10.54 2.43
C GLY A 174 22.78 10.66 2.80
N ALA A 175 23.31 11.86 3.01
CA ALA A 175 24.72 12.05 3.36
C ALA A 175 25.11 11.36 4.68
N ALA A 176 24.13 11.15 5.57
CA ALA A 176 24.30 10.43 6.84
C ALA A 176 23.87 8.95 6.77
N PHE A 177 23.35 8.49 5.62
CA PHE A 177 22.90 7.11 5.48
C PHE A 177 24.06 6.14 5.40
N THR A 178 23.79 4.90 5.77
CA THR A 178 24.70 3.80 5.50
C THR A 178 24.91 3.60 4.00
N ALA A 179 26.11 3.13 3.62
CA ALA A 179 26.44 2.93 2.21
C ALA A 179 25.61 1.80 1.61
N TYR A 180 25.15 1.99 0.38
CA TYR A 180 24.53 0.92 -0.42
C TYR A 180 25.50 -0.26 -0.58
N LEU A 181 25.00 -1.47 -0.34
CA LEU A 181 25.78 -2.70 -0.54
C LEU A 181 25.27 -3.49 -1.74
N SER A 182 23.98 -3.81 -1.78
CA SER A 182 23.38 -4.62 -2.85
C SER A 182 21.85 -4.65 -2.77
N GLY A 183 21.22 -5.19 -3.81
CA GLY A 183 19.77 -5.44 -3.85
C GLY A 183 18.98 -4.15 -4.05
N GLY A 184 17.72 -4.19 -3.64
CA GLY A 184 16.83 -3.06 -3.75
C GLY A 184 15.92 -3.12 -4.97
N GLU A 185 14.69 -2.65 -4.79
CA GLU A 185 13.70 -2.50 -5.84
C GLU A 185 12.96 -1.17 -5.69
N VAL A 186 12.66 -0.55 -6.82
CA VAL A 186 11.75 0.59 -6.93
C VAL A 186 10.41 0.06 -7.45
N HIS A 187 9.34 0.34 -6.74
CA HIS A 187 7.98 -0.01 -7.15
C HIS A 187 7.21 1.28 -7.46
N LEU A 188 6.63 1.37 -8.65
CA LEU A 188 5.81 2.52 -9.05
C LEU A 188 4.47 2.50 -8.30
N GLU A 189 4.13 3.61 -7.64
CA GLU A 189 2.84 3.79 -7.00
C GLU A 189 1.82 4.34 -7.99
N VAL A 190 0.69 3.65 -8.12
CA VAL A 190 -0.37 4.05 -9.05
C VAL A 190 -1.72 4.11 -8.36
N THR A 191 -2.58 5.01 -8.86
CA THR A 191 -4.00 5.07 -8.49
C THR A 191 -4.89 4.38 -9.52
N SER A 192 -4.39 4.08 -10.71
CA SER A 192 -5.17 3.45 -11.78
C SER A 192 -4.56 2.11 -12.17
N VAL A 193 -5.35 1.05 -12.08
CA VAL A 193 -4.96 -0.30 -12.48
C VAL A 193 -5.74 -0.69 -13.73
N SER A 194 -5.04 -1.09 -14.80
CA SER A 194 -5.63 -1.48 -16.07
C SER A 194 -5.32 -2.94 -16.41
N GLY A 195 -5.93 -3.46 -17.49
CA GLY A 195 -5.77 -4.87 -17.90
C GLY A 195 -6.79 -5.82 -17.28
N LEU A 196 -7.87 -5.27 -16.72
CA LEU A 196 -8.98 -5.98 -16.09
C LEU A 196 -10.13 -6.24 -17.07
N ASP A 197 -9.86 -6.26 -18.37
CA ASP A 197 -10.88 -6.43 -19.43
C ASP A 197 -11.76 -7.68 -19.23
N HIS A 198 -11.21 -8.73 -18.62
CA HIS A 198 -11.93 -9.97 -18.31
C HIS A 198 -12.93 -9.83 -17.15
N LEU A 199 -12.86 -8.74 -16.40
CA LEU A 199 -13.75 -8.41 -15.29
C LEU A 199 -14.61 -7.17 -15.59
N GLU A 200 -14.71 -6.74 -16.86
CA GLU A 200 -15.47 -5.54 -17.23
C GLU A 200 -16.92 -5.56 -16.71
N GLY A 201 -17.31 -4.52 -15.97
CA GLY A 201 -18.64 -4.38 -15.37
C GLY A 201 -18.85 -5.18 -14.08
N GLU A 202 -17.88 -5.99 -13.65
CA GLU A 202 -17.97 -6.75 -12.40
C GLU A 202 -17.57 -5.90 -11.19
N SER A 203 -18.18 -6.20 -10.04
CA SER A 203 -17.74 -5.69 -8.75
C SER A 203 -16.52 -6.48 -8.28
N VAL A 204 -15.48 -5.75 -7.88
CA VAL A 204 -14.19 -6.32 -7.47
C VAL A 204 -13.75 -5.72 -6.13
N ILE A 205 -12.77 -6.38 -5.52
CA ILE A 205 -12.01 -5.87 -4.39
C ILE A 205 -10.55 -5.82 -4.78
N ALA A 206 -9.78 -4.99 -4.08
CA ALA A 206 -8.33 -4.91 -4.26
C ALA A 206 -7.62 -5.01 -2.92
N LEU A 207 -6.50 -5.71 -2.89
CA LEU A 207 -5.51 -5.60 -1.83
C LEU A 207 -4.39 -4.69 -2.34
N ALA A 208 -4.26 -3.49 -1.78
CA ALA A 208 -3.34 -2.44 -2.20
C ALA A 208 -2.35 -2.17 -1.07
N ASP A 209 -1.07 -2.54 -1.27
CA ASP A 209 -0.01 -2.51 -0.24
C ASP A 209 -0.48 -3.12 1.10
N GLY A 210 -1.21 -4.24 1.04
CA GLY A 210 -1.74 -4.95 2.22
C GLY A 210 -3.00 -4.36 2.84
N ASN A 211 -3.56 -3.29 2.27
CA ASN A 211 -4.83 -2.71 2.67
C ASN A 211 -5.98 -3.16 1.76
N LEU A 212 -7.07 -3.61 2.37
CA LEU A 212 -8.26 -4.02 1.65
C LEU A 212 -9.05 -2.80 1.17
N VAL A 213 -9.30 -2.73 -0.13
CA VAL A 213 -10.13 -1.72 -0.80
C VAL A 213 -11.36 -2.40 -1.38
N THR A 214 -12.54 -1.92 -1.00
CA THR A 214 -13.83 -2.48 -1.42
C THR A 214 -14.64 -1.45 -2.22
N GLY A 215 -15.78 -1.88 -2.80
CA GLY A 215 -16.67 -1.00 -3.54
C GLY A 215 -16.16 -0.60 -4.93
N LEU A 216 -15.22 -1.36 -5.49
CA LEU A 216 -14.66 -1.11 -6.82
C LEU A 216 -15.52 -1.78 -7.89
N THR A 217 -15.64 -1.13 -9.05
CA THR A 217 -16.29 -1.68 -10.24
C THR A 217 -15.38 -1.44 -11.43
N VAL A 218 -15.15 -2.48 -12.23
CA VAL A 218 -14.29 -2.36 -13.41
C VAL A 218 -15.05 -1.60 -14.50
N SER A 219 -14.42 -0.56 -15.03
CA SER A 219 -14.92 0.17 -16.18
C SER A 219 -13.80 0.41 -17.17
N SER A 220 -14.07 0.14 -18.44
CA SER A 220 -13.07 0.26 -19.53
C SER A 220 -11.78 -0.53 -19.25
N GLY A 221 -11.90 -1.72 -18.66
CA GLY A 221 -10.80 -2.61 -18.33
C GLY A 221 -9.91 -2.10 -17.20
N ALA A 222 -10.40 -1.16 -16.38
CA ALA A 222 -9.62 -0.54 -15.31
C ALA A 222 -10.43 -0.26 -14.03
N ILE A 223 -9.71 -0.05 -12.94
CA ILE A 223 -10.21 0.48 -11.66
C ILE A 223 -9.38 1.68 -11.21
N THR A 224 -9.95 2.50 -10.32
CA THR A 224 -9.26 3.62 -9.69
C THR A 224 -9.32 3.48 -8.17
N LEU A 225 -8.15 3.54 -7.54
CA LEU A 225 -7.96 3.57 -6.09
C LEU A 225 -8.04 5.02 -5.58
N THR A 226 -8.41 5.18 -4.32
CA THR A 226 -8.43 6.50 -3.67
C THR A 226 -7.02 6.96 -3.33
N ASP A 227 -6.21 6.03 -2.82
CA ASP A 227 -4.81 6.25 -2.48
C ASP A 227 -3.92 5.47 -3.44
N ALA A 228 -2.73 6.00 -3.75
CA ALA A 228 -1.77 5.33 -4.61
C ALA A 228 -1.17 4.13 -3.88
N ALA A 229 -0.90 3.05 -4.62
CA ALA A 229 -0.27 1.85 -4.06
C ALA A 229 0.70 1.22 -5.07
N SER A 230 1.68 0.50 -4.54
CA SER A 230 2.78 -0.08 -5.30
C SER A 230 2.55 -1.54 -5.71
N VAL A 231 2.07 -2.37 -4.78
CA VAL A 231 1.69 -3.77 -5.01
C VAL A 231 0.18 -3.88 -4.88
N ILE A 232 -0.48 -4.32 -5.96
CA ILE A 232 -1.95 -4.36 -6.01
C ILE A 232 -2.44 -5.70 -6.55
N HIS A 233 -3.29 -6.39 -5.79
CA HIS A 233 -4.01 -7.58 -6.23
C HIS A 233 -5.49 -7.25 -6.37
N VAL A 234 -6.03 -7.30 -7.59
CA VAL A 234 -7.44 -6.99 -7.89
C VAL A 234 -8.16 -8.24 -8.34
N GLY A 235 -9.37 -8.49 -7.86
CA GLY A 235 -10.20 -9.56 -8.41
C GLY A 235 -11.57 -9.65 -7.77
N LYS A 236 -12.32 -10.68 -8.15
CA LYS A 236 -13.63 -10.95 -7.58
C LYS A 236 -13.47 -11.38 -6.12
N SER A 237 -14.34 -10.84 -5.28
CA SER A 237 -14.42 -11.28 -3.90
C SER A 237 -14.95 -12.71 -3.81
N TYR A 238 -14.40 -13.48 -2.89
CA TYR A 238 -15.01 -14.72 -2.46
C TYR A 238 -14.93 -14.78 -0.94
N THR A 239 -15.87 -15.52 -0.35
CA THR A 239 -15.92 -15.75 1.08
C THR A 239 -15.78 -17.24 1.36
N GLY A 240 -14.76 -17.60 2.13
CA GLY A 240 -14.61 -18.93 2.69
C GLY A 240 -15.46 -19.07 3.94
N THR A 241 -16.31 -20.09 3.98
CA THR A 241 -17.08 -20.45 5.18
C THR A 241 -16.71 -21.87 5.60
N LEU A 242 -16.37 -22.02 6.87
CA LEU A 242 -16.09 -23.29 7.52
C LEU A 242 -17.11 -23.50 8.64
N THR A 243 -17.96 -24.51 8.51
CA THR A 243 -18.91 -24.89 9.56
C THR A 243 -18.55 -26.25 10.13
N SER A 244 -18.53 -26.35 11.46
CA SER A 244 -18.27 -27.61 12.15
C SER A 244 -19.45 -28.58 11.98
N LEU A 245 -19.16 -29.87 12.12
CA LEU A 245 -20.22 -30.81 12.46
C LEU A 245 -20.78 -30.46 13.86
N PRO A 246 -22.02 -30.91 14.19
CA PRO A 246 -22.57 -30.74 15.52
C PRO A 246 -21.63 -31.26 16.60
N LEU A 247 -21.41 -30.47 17.65
CA LEU A 247 -20.44 -30.76 18.70
C LEU A 247 -20.89 -31.97 19.53
N ASN A 248 -20.16 -33.09 19.46
CA ASN A 248 -20.46 -34.29 20.24
C ASN A 248 -19.27 -34.66 21.13
N ILE A 249 -19.28 -34.12 22.35
CA ILE A 249 -18.15 -34.18 23.28
C ILE A 249 -18.18 -35.49 24.12
N SER A 250 -19.37 -36.04 24.37
CA SER A 250 -19.57 -37.30 25.09
C SER A 250 -20.88 -37.99 24.67
N ALA A 251 -21.05 -39.28 24.97
CA ALA A 251 -22.26 -40.04 24.60
C ALA A 251 -23.56 -39.40 25.15
N ASP A 252 -23.51 -38.80 26.34
CA ASP A 252 -24.65 -38.13 26.96
C ASP A 252 -24.94 -36.74 26.39
N SER A 253 -23.98 -36.14 25.66
CA SER A 253 -24.10 -34.79 25.12
C SER A 253 -25.13 -34.68 23.99
N LEU A 254 -25.49 -35.78 23.32
CA LEU A 254 -26.49 -35.80 22.25
C LEU A 254 -27.90 -35.42 22.73
N SER A 255 -28.22 -35.73 23.98
CA SER A 255 -29.55 -35.48 24.55
C SER A 255 -29.72 -34.11 25.20
N LYS A 256 -28.64 -33.32 25.28
CA LYS A 256 -28.61 -32.04 26.00
C LYS A 256 -28.49 -30.87 25.04
N LYS A 257 -29.07 -29.74 25.44
CA LYS A 257 -28.76 -28.47 24.78
C LYS A 257 -27.35 -28.06 25.14
N LYS A 258 -26.62 -27.55 24.16
CA LYS A 258 -25.25 -27.07 24.24
C LYS A 258 -25.27 -25.58 23.95
N ASN A 259 -24.36 -24.84 24.57
CA ASN A 259 -24.12 -23.46 24.21
C ASN A 259 -22.61 -23.22 24.20
N VAL A 260 -22.10 -22.72 23.08
CA VAL A 260 -20.68 -22.39 22.93
C VAL A 260 -20.50 -20.95 23.36
N LYS A 261 -19.75 -20.71 24.44
CA LYS A 261 -19.53 -19.36 24.99
C LYS A 261 -18.39 -18.64 24.31
N GLN A 262 -17.37 -19.41 23.95
CA GLN A 262 -16.12 -18.90 23.45
C GLN A 262 -15.44 -19.96 22.59
N ILE A 263 -14.63 -19.51 21.65
CA ILE A 263 -13.77 -20.37 20.86
C ILE A 263 -12.32 -19.87 20.94
N ALA A 264 -11.41 -20.80 21.18
CA ALA A 264 -9.98 -20.57 21.03
C ALA A 264 -9.52 -21.12 19.68
N ILE A 265 -8.94 -20.27 18.83
CA ILE A 265 -8.51 -20.63 17.48
C ILE A 265 -7.03 -20.35 17.35
N ARG A 266 -6.27 -21.34 16.88
CA ARG A 266 -4.88 -21.13 16.49
C ARG A 266 -4.84 -20.77 15.02
N VAL A 267 -4.34 -19.58 14.74
CA VAL A 267 -4.27 -19.01 13.39
C VAL A 267 -2.83 -18.81 12.97
N GLU A 268 -2.60 -18.79 11.66
CA GLU A 268 -1.32 -18.45 11.04
C GLU A 268 -1.57 -17.46 9.91
N ASN A 269 -0.78 -16.39 9.85
CA ASN A 269 -0.86 -15.35 8.83
C ASN A 269 -2.31 -14.94 8.48
N THR A 270 -3.16 -14.74 9.50
CA THR A 270 -4.61 -14.56 9.32
C THR A 270 -5.04 -13.13 9.62
N ARG A 271 -5.96 -12.58 8.83
CA ARG A 271 -6.60 -11.28 9.05
C ARG A 271 -8.08 -11.32 8.66
N GLY A 272 -8.90 -10.54 9.38
CA GLY A 272 -10.35 -10.40 9.09
C GLY A 272 -11.12 -11.69 9.32
N LEU A 273 -11.08 -12.23 10.54
CA LEU A 273 -11.76 -13.48 10.92
C LEU A 273 -13.05 -13.22 11.68
N PHE A 274 -14.13 -13.83 11.17
CA PHE A 274 -15.45 -13.84 11.80
C PHE A 274 -15.76 -15.23 12.33
N VAL A 275 -16.31 -15.32 13.53
CA VAL A 275 -16.70 -16.60 14.14
C VAL A 275 -17.97 -16.46 14.95
N GLY A 276 -18.82 -17.48 14.89
CA GLY A 276 -20.06 -17.51 15.65
C GLY A 276 -20.77 -18.87 15.57
N PRO A 277 -21.95 -19.00 16.20
CA PRO A 277 -22.74 -20.24 16.14
C PRO A 277 -23.16 -20.60 14.71
N ASP A 278 -23.51 -19.60 13.89
CA ASP A 278 -23.98 -19.78 12.51
C ASP A 278 -23.52 -18.61 11.61
N ALA A 279 -23.86 -18.66 10.33
CA ALA A 279 -23.45 -17.66 9.34
C ALA A 279 -24.17 -16.30 9.46
N ASP A 280 -25.29 -16.25 10.19
CA ASP A 280 -26.07 -15.01 10.41
C ASP A 280 -25.66 -14.31 11.71
N ASN A 281 -25.03 -15.03 12.65
CA ASN A 281 -24.64 -14.57 13.97
C ASN A 281 -23.11 -14.70 14.14
N LEU A 282 -22.34 -13.81 13.52
CA LEU A 282 -20.88 -13.83 13.57
C LEU A 282 -20.29 -12.64 14.32
N GLU A 283 -19.23 -12.89 15.08
CA GLU A 283 -18.44 -11.88 15.77
C GLU A 283 -17.07 -11.75 15.09
N GLU A 284 -16.64 -10.52 14.84
CA GLU A 284 -15.31 -10.23 14.29
C GLU A 284 -14.25 -10.33 15.39
N TYR A 285 -13.13 -11.01 15.10
CA TYR A 285 -11.91 -10.77 15.87
C TYR A 285 -11.23 -9.51 15.32
N PRO A 286 -11.18 -8.41 16.10
CA PRO A 286 -10.70 -7.14 15.58
C PRO A 286 -9.27 -7.27 15.07
N ALA A 287 -9.06 -6.88 13.82
CA ALA A 287 -7.77 -7.01 13.14
C ALA A 287 -6.67 -6.08 13.71
N ARG A 288 -6.99 -5.14 14.59
CA ARG A 288 -6.06 -4.13 15.14
C ARG A 288 -6.03 -4.18 16.66
N SER A 289 -4.84 -4.31 17.25
CA SER A 289 -4.66 -4.23 18.71
C SER A 289 -3.52 -3.32 19.18
N THR A 290 -2.41 -3.17 18.43
CA THR A 290 -1.22 -2.42 18.90
C THR A 290 -0.40 -1.66 17.83
N GLU A 291 -0.93 -1.44 16.63
CA GLU A 291 -0.17 -0.87 15.50
C GLU A 291 -0.21 0.66 15.41
N LEU A 292 0.80 1.24 14.74
CA LEU A 292 0.90 2.67 14.45
C LEU A 292 -0.14 3.10 13.40
N TRP A 293 -0.53 4.37 13.45
CA TRP A 293 -1.50 4.94 12.52
C TRP A 293 -0.91 5.01 11.10
N GLY A 294 -1.54 4.35 10.13
CA GLY A 294 -1.13 4.37 8.72
C GLY A 294 -0.62 3.03 8.20
N ASP A 295 -0.12 2.16 9.08
CA ASP A 295 0.39 0.85 8.68
C ASP A 295 -0.75 -0.12 8.31
N PRO A 296 -0.53 -1.03 7.34
CA PRO A 296 -1.46 -2.11 7.09
C PRO A 296 -1.57 -2.98 8.34
N ALA A 297 -2.78 -3.42 8.67
CA ALA A 297 -2.93 -4.26 9.85
C ALA A 297 -2.22 -5.60 9.63
N SER A 298 -1.37 -5.96 10.58
CA SER A 298 -0.52 -7.14 10.53
C SER A 298 -1.35 -8.41 10.58
N THR A 299 -0.75 -9.50 10.14
CA THR A 299 -1.38 -10.81 10.21
C THR A 299 -1.14 -11.44 11.58
N LEU A 300 -2.13 -12.21 12.03
CA LEU A 300 -2.09 -12.90 13.31
C LEU A 300 -1.52 -14.31 13.13
N THR A 301 -0.49 -14.63 13.92
CA THR A 301 0.09 -15.97 14.04
C THR A 301 0.16 -16.36 15.52
N GLU A 302 -1.01 -16.58 16.11
CA GLU A 302 -1.14 -16.85 17.55
C GLU A 302 -2.38 -17.67 17.90
N LEU A 303 -2.61 -17.89 19.20
CA LEU A 303 -3.87 -18.45 19.71
C LEU A 303 -4.80 -17.31 20.10
N ILE A 304 -5.79 -17.04 19.26
CA ILE A 304 -6.82 -16.04 19.51
C ILE A 304 -8.02 -16.65 20.22
N LYS A 305 -8.78 -15.80 20.92
CA LYS A 305 -9.92 -16.18 21.74
C LYS A 305 -11.08 -15.23 21.46
N ILE A 306 -12.17 -15.76 20.92
CA ILE A 306 -13.32 -14.96 20.47
C ILE A 306 -14.54 -15.39 21.29
N PRO A 307 -15.12 -14.50 22.11
CA PRO A 307 -16.43 -14.75 22.71
C PRO A 307 -17.47 -14.74 21.59
N ILE A 308 -18.43 -15.66 21.62
CA ILE A 308 -19.50 -15.71 20.62
C ILE A 308 -20.85 -15.55 21.30
N SER A 309 -21.85 -15.13 20.51
CA SER A 309 -23.22 -14.96 20.98
C SER A 309 -23.81 -16.29 21.46
N ASP A 310 -24.60 -16.22 22.53
CA ASP A 310 -25.25 -17.39 23.14
C ASP A 310 -26.30 -18.00 22.21
N ASP A 311 -26.15 -19.29 21.90
CA ASP A 311 -27.16 -20.07 21.20
C ASP A 311 -27.30 -21.47 21.80
N TRP A 312 -28.51 -21.79 22.27
CA TRP A 312 -28.80 -23.01 23.01
C TRP A 312 -29.49 -24.05 22.12
N ASP A 313 -28.68 -24.91 21.49
CA ASP A 313 -29.16 -25.96 20.60
C ASP A 313 -28.58 -27.34 20.93
N ARG A 314 -29.33 -28.40 20.60
CA ARG A 314 -28.89 -29.80 20.70
C ARG A 314 -27.83 -30.12 19.65
N ASP A 315 -27.97 -29.55 18.47
CA ASP A 315 -27.06 -29.71 17.33
C ASP A 315 -26.13 -28.51 17.15
N ALA A 316 -25.78 -27.84 18.26
CA ALA A 316 -24.89 -26.67 18.25
C ALA A 316 -23.60 -26.93 17.45
N GLY A 317 -23.34 -26.03 16.50
CA GLY A 317 -22.15 -25.99 15.66
C GLY A 317 -21.45 -24.64 15.78
N ILE A 318 -20.35 -24.49 15.05
CA ILE A 318 -19.60 -23.26 14.98
C ILE A 318 -19.27 -22.99 13.52
N THR A 319 -19.44 -21.74 13.12
CA THR A 319 -19.10 -21.24 11.79
C THR A 319 -17.99 -20.21 11.90
N ALA A 320 -16.95 -20.39 11.10
CA ALA A 320 -15.93 -19.38 10.85
C ALA A 320 -16.07 -18.88 9.40
N GLN A 321 -15.94 -17.58 9.19
CA GLN A 321 -16.07 -16.94 7.90
C GLN A 321 -14.91 -15.97 7.64
N SER A 322 -14.52 -15.89 6.36
CA SER A 322 -13.49 -14.97 5.91
C SER A 322 -14.01 -13.60 5.51
N GLU A 323 -13.34 -12.54 5.96
CA GLU A 323 -13.40 -11.27 5.25
C GLU A 323 -12.86 -11.48 3.82
N PRO A 324 -13.60 -11.08 2.77
CA PRO A 324 -13.15 -11.27 1.40
C PRO A 324 -11.83 -10.55 1.12
N GLY A 325 -10.93 -11.21 0.37
CA GLY A 325 -9.65 -10.62 -0.04
C GLY A 325 -8.55 -10.69 1.01
N LEU A 326 -8.83 -11.18 2.21
CA LEU A 326 -7.85 -11.30 3.28
C LEU A 326 -7.43 -12.76 3.53
N PRO A 327 -6.17 -12.99 3.92
CA PRO A 327 -5.66 -14.32 4.18
C PRO A 327 -6.27 -14.91 5.45
N GLN A 328 -6.62 -16.19 5.39
CA GLN A 328 -7.06 -16.97 6.55
C GLN A 328 -6.51 -18.39 6.55
N THR A 329 -5.81 -18.73 7.62
CA THR A 329 -5.31 -20.08 7.89
C THR A 329 -5.63 -20.46 9.33
N ILE A 330 -6.64 -21.32 9.48
CA ILE A 330 -7.01 -21.90 10.77
C ILE A 330 -6.26 -23.23 10.94
N LEU A 331 -5.38 -23.31 11.94
CA LEU A 331 -4.62 -24.52 12.25
C LEU A 331 -5.39 -25.45 13.20
N SER A 332 -6.15 -24.87 14.13
CA SER A 332 -7.00 -25.62 15.06
C SER A 332 -8.04 -24.70 15.68
N TRP A 333 -9.20 -25.25 16.05
CA TRP A 333 -10.20 -24.56 16.87
C TRP A 333 -10.66 -25.43 18.05
N MET A 334 -10.95 -24.78 19.17
CA MET A 334 -11.26 -25.42 20.44
C MET A 334 -12.44 -24.67 21.08
N PRO A 335 -13.65 -25.26 21.06
CA PRO A 335 -14.81 -24.61 21.65
C PRO A 335 -14.88 -24.81 23.15
N ASP A 336 -15.25 -23.75 23.86
CA ASP A 336 -15.65 -23.80 25.27
C ASP A 336 -17.18 -23.86 25.33
N THR A 337 -17.71 -24.97 25.85
CA THR A 337 -19.12 -25.34 25.72
C THR A 337 -19.76 -25.64 27.08
N ASP A 338 -20.88 -24.99 27.35
CA ASP A 338 -21.77 -25.27 28.47
C ASP A 338 -22.85 -26.29 28.09
N PHE A 339 -23.28 -27.09 29.06
CA PHE A 339 -24.36 -28.06 28.88
C PHE A 339 -25.58 -27.69 29.73
N GLY A 340 -26.72 -27.56 29.06
CA GLY A 340 -28.02 -27.35 29.67
C GLY A 340 -28.71 -28.69 29.93
N ASN A 341 -29.60 -28.72 30.90
CA ASN A 341 -30.49 -29.87 31.13
C ASN A 341 -31.70 -29.85 30.19
#